data_AF-A0A6P0RTZ8-F1
#
_entry.id   AF-A0A6P0RTZ8-F1
#
_cell.length_a   1.000
_cell.length_b   1.000
_cell.length_c   1.000
_cell.angle_alpha   90.00
_cell.angle_beta   90.00
_cell.angle_gamma   90.00
#
_symmetry.space_group_name_H-M   'P 1'
#
loop_
_entity.id
_entity.type
_entity.pdbx_description
1 polymer ?
#
loop_
_entity_poly.entity_id
_entity_poly.type
_entity_poly.pdbx_seq_one_letter_code
_entity_poly.pdbx_strand_id
1 'polypeptide(L)'
;MGIHEIILLISSISKGVIDLKKAYSAVPRPIFLPPAKKKLTEVQNKINSIEEKISKLEGKIKISFPELARLVRSYAQLISDVRIAGALSDKAAELYGIAPDSASTFTTMFANDIQSEYSRISSSISQLPSLDVSEQGQLQAKLSIIRDLVRDMKNADQDDVKNIKRILDSISTQYSDIESILSELLERILVSLELSQR
;
A
#
# COMPACT_ATOMS: atom_id res chain seq x y z
N MET A 1 6.52 -31.30 4.98
CA MET A 1 7.39 -30.18 4.58
C MET A 1 7.30 -29.17 5.71
N GLY A 2 8.33 -29.10 6.54
CA GLY A 2 8.35 -28.27 7.74
C GLY A 2 8.44 -26.80 7.36
N ILE A 3 7.92 -25.90 8.18
CA ILE A 3 7.87 -24.48 7.84
C ILE A 3 9.29 -23.87 7.71
N HIS A 4 10.29 -24.51 8.34
CA HIS A 4 11.71 -24.29 8.10
C HIS A 4 12.11 -24.38 6.61
N GLU A 5 11.58 -25.35 5.87
CA GLU A 5 11.83 -25.52 4.44
C GLU A 5 11.15 -24.41 3.60
N ILE A 6 10.06 -23.84 4.11
CA ILE A 6 9.32 -22.73 3.50
C ILE A 6 10.04 -21.40 3.73
N ILE A 7 10.60 -21.18 4.92
CA ILE A 7 11.41 -19.99 5.24
C ILE A 7 12.73 -20.00 4.47
N LEU A 8 13.40 -21.15 4.37
CA LEU A 8 14.58 -21.29 3.51
C LEU A 8 14.26 -20.99 2.04
N LEU A 9 13.06 -21.37 1.59
CA LEU A 9 12.58 -21.06 0.26
C LEU A 9 12.31 -19.56 0.08
N ILE A 10 11.63 -18.90 1.02
CA ILE A 10 11.33 -17.45 0.98
C ILE A 10 12.62 -16.61 1.10
N SER A 11 13.55 -16.96 2.00
CA SER A 11 14.83 -16.27 2.15
C SER A 11 15.71 -16.40 0.88
N SER A 12 15.71 -17.59 0.27
CA SER A 12 16.36 -17.81 -1.03
C SER A 12 15.74 -16.97 -2.14
N ILE A 13 14.42 -16.75 -2.10
CA ILE A 13 13.68 -15.90 -3.05
C ILE A 13 14.00 -14.42 -2.85
N SER A 14 13.92 -13.91 -1.62
CA SER A 14 14.23 -12.51 -1.31
C SER A 14 15.67 -12.15 -1.68
N LYS A 15 16.61 -13.07 -1.41
CA LYS A 15 18.01 -12.92 -1.84
C LYS A 15 18.13 -12.90 -3.36
N GLY A 16 17.41 -13.78 -4.07
CA GLY A 16 17.33 -13.76 -5.52
C GLY A 16 16.79 -12.45 -6.10
N VAL A 17 15.74 -11.87 -5.51
CA VAL A 17 15.15 -10.58 -5.92
C VAL A 17 16.12 -9.43 -5.68
N ILE A 18 16.83 -9.41 -4.55
CA ILE A 18 17.85 -8.41 -4.24
C ILE A 18 19.02 -8.51 -5.22
N ASP A 19 19.49 -9.71 -5.52
CA ASP A 19 20.59 -9.94 -6.45
C ASP A 19 20.21 -9.55 -7.89
N LEU A 20 18.95 -9.72 -8.29
CA LEU A 20 18.42 -9.22 -9.55
C LEU A 20 18.33 -7.70 -9.62
N LYS A 21 17.86 -7.07 -8.55
CA LYS A 21 17.79 -5.61 -8.48
C LYS A 21 19.18 -4.99 -8.58
N LYS A 22 20.16 -5.60 -7.90
CA LYS A 22 21.58 -5.25 -8.01
C LYS A 22 22.11 -5.48 -9.42
N ALA A 23 21.85 -6.64 -10.02
CA ALA A 23 22.29 -6.95 -11.38
C ALA A 23 21.67 -6.00 -12.42
N TYR A 24 20.41 -5.62 -12.27
CA TYR A 24 19.71 -4.66 -13.14
C TYR A 24 20.28 -3.25 -12.99
N SER A 25 20.54 -2.81 -11.76
CA SER A 25 21.16 -1.50 -11.50
C SER A 25 22.63 -1.41 -11.97
N ALA A 26 23.29 -2.56 -12.14
CA ALA A 26 24.68 -2.64 -12.58
C ALA A 26 24.84 -2.70 -14.11
N VAL A 27 23.76 -2.66 -14.91
CA VAL A 27 23.83 -2.60 -16.37
C VAL A 27 23.99 -1.14 -16.81
N PRO A 28 25.17 -0.71 -17.31
CA PRO A 28 25.32 0.62 -17.89
C PRO A 28 24.42 0.72 -19.11
N ARG A 29 23.69 1.82 -19.27
CA ARG A 29 22.83 2.05 -20.45
C ARG A 29 23.56 2.90 -21.49
N PRO A 30 24.18 2.33 -22.52
CA PRO A 30 24.54 3.07 -23.72
C PRO A 30 23.53 2.81 -24.86
N ILE A 31 23.23 3.89 -25.57
CA ILE A 31 22.41 3.97 -26.76
C ILE A 31 23.30 3.54 -27.95
N PHE A 32 23.40 2.23 -28.26
CA PHE A 32 23.63 1.63 -29.60
C PHE A 32 24.24 0.20 -29.54
N LEU A 33 23.60 -0.71 -30.29
CA LEU A 33 24.07 -1.98 -30.92
C LEU A 33 24.31 -3.27 -30.09
N PRO A 34 24.10 -4.47 -30.70
CA PRO A 34 24.05 -5.78 -30.03
C PRO A 34 25.44 -6.42 -29.85
N PRO A 35 25.71 -7.07 -28.70
CA PRO A 35 25.53 -8.52 -28.56
C PRO A 35 24.71 -8.85 -27.31
N ALA A 36 23.61 -8.12 -27.13
CA ALA A 36 22.76 -8.23 -25.95
C ALA A 36 21.85 -9.48 -25.96
N LYS A 37 21.63 -10.15 -27.11
CA LYS A 37 20.60 -11.21 -27.22
C LYS A 37 20.80 -12.36 -26.23
N LYS A 38 22.00 -12.95 -26.10
CA LYS A 38 22.22 -14.08 -25.16
C LYS A 38 21.97 -13.71 -23.70
N LYS A 39 22.52 -12.57 -23.24
CA LYS A 39 22.30 -12.08 -21.87
C LYS A 39 20.84 -11.68 -21.64
N LEU A 40 20.18 -11.07 -22.63
CA LEU A 40 18.75 -10.74 -22.54
C LEU A 40 17.89 -11.99 -22.45
N THR A 41 18.20 -13.03 -23.23
CA THR A 41 17.48 -14.32 -23.19
C THR A 41 17.72 -15.05 -21.87
N GLU A 42 18.93 -14.97 -21.32
CA GLU A 42 19.29 -15.56 -20.04
C GLU A 42 18.63 -14.82 -18.86
N VAL A 43 18.53 -13.50 -18.95
CA VAL A 43 17.74 -12.67 -18.01
C VAL A 43 16.25 -12.98 -18.14
N GLN A 44 15.73 -13.12 -19.36
CA GLN A 44 14.33 -13.48 -19.59
C GLN A 44 13.99 -14.87 -19.04
N ASN A 45 14.88 -15.86 -19.25
CA ASN A 45 14.70 -17.21 -18.69
C ASN A 45 14.78 -17.22 -17.16
N LYS A 46 15.62 -16.35 -16.57
CA LYS A 46 15.66 -16.17 -15.11
C LYS A 46 14.37 -15.52 -14.61
N ILE A 47 13.85 -14.50 -15.28
CA ILE A 47 12.56 -13.87 -14.96
C ILE A 47 11.43 -14.90 -15.02
N ASN A 48 11.32 -15.66 -16.11
CA ASN A 48 10.29 -16.69 -16.27
C ASN A 48 10.40 -17.79 -15.20
N SER A 49 11.63 -18.22 -14.85
CA SER A 49 11.86 -19.19 -13.77
C SER A 49 11.49 -18.65 -12.39
N ILE A 50 11.60 -17.34 -12.18
CA ILE A 50 11.23 -16.67 -10.93
C ILE A 50 9.73 -16.50 -10.82
N GLU A 51 9.06 -16.08 -11.90
CA GLU A 51 7.61 -16.04 -11.97
C GLU A 51 7.00 -17.41 -11.66
N GLU A 52 7.56 -18.49 -12.23
CA GLU A 52 7.10 -19.85 -11.96
C GLU A 52 7.32 -20.28 -10.50
N LYS A 53 8.43 -19.84 -9.88
CA LYS A 53 8.69 -20.08 -8.45
C LYS A 53 7.73 -19.28 -7.56
N ILE A 54 7.46 -18.02 -7.88
CA ILE A 54 6.49 -17.18 -7.18
C ILE A 54 5.10 -17.82 -7.25
N SER A 55 4.63 -18.23 -8.43
CA SER A 55 3.32 -18.89 -8.58
C SER A 55 3.24 -20.23 -7.82
N LYS A 56 4.32 -21.02 -7.78
CA LYS A 56 4.37 -22.25 -6.97
C LYS A 56 4.35 -21.97 -5.46
N LEU A 57 4.97 -20.88 -5.00
CA LEU A 57 4.90 -20.46 -3.60
C LEU A 57 3.53 -19.92 -3.22
N GLU A 58 2.93 -19.08 -4.06
CA GLU A 58 1.56 -18.59 -3.85
C GLU A 58 0.57 -19.75 -3.74
N GLY A 59 0.76 -20.80 -4.56
CA GLY A 59 0.01 -22.04 -4.46
C GLY A 59 0.22 -22.78 -3.13
N LYS A 60 1.47 -22.93 -2.67
CA LYS A 60 1.78 -23.62 -1.40
C LYS A 60 1.31 -22.86 -0.16
N ILE A 61 1.42 -21.52 -0.15
CA ILE A 61 0.92 -20.67 0.94
C ILE A 61 -0.61 -20.75 1.02
N LYS A 62 -1.31 -20.70 -0.14
CA LYS A 62 -2.77 -20.87 -0.21
C LYS A 62 -3.25 -22.21 0.36
N ILE A 63 -2.48 -23.28 0.19
CA ILE A 63 -2.87 -24.63 0.61
C ILE A 63 -2.50 -24.92 2.07
N SER A 64 -1.33 -24.45 2.54
CA SER A 64 -0.81 -24.82 3.86
C SER A 64 -1.14 -23.84 4.98
N PHE A 65 -1.48 -22.58 4.67
CA PHE A 65 -1.79 -21.56 5.67
C PHE A 65 -2.93 -20.63 5.19
N PRO A 66 -4.17 -21.13 5.06
CA PRO A 66 -5.29 -20.38 4.51
C PRO A 66 -5.61 -19.11 5.32
N GLU A 67 -5.51 -19.17 6.65
CA GLU A 67 -5.74 -18.01 7.53
C GLU A 67 -4.66 -16.95 7.40
N LEU A 68 -3.39 -17.34 7.24
CA LEU A 68 -2.30 -16.39 6.99
C LEU A 68 -2.44 -15.74 5.60
N ALA A 69 -2.76 -16.53 4.58
CA ALA A 69 -2.98 -16.04 3.23
C ALA A 69 -4.16 -15.06 3.19
N ARG A 70 -5.19 -15.31 4.00
CA ARG A 70 -6.34 -14.41 4.19
C ARG A 70 -5.91 -13.13 4.90
N LEU A 71 -5.15 -13.23 5.99
CA LEU A 71 -4.65 -12.10 6.75
C LEU A 71 -3.79 -11.16 5.89
N VAL A 72 -2.79 -11.71 5.18
CA VAL A 72 -1.92 -10.94 4.28
C VAL A 72 -2.73 -10.25 3.19
N ARG A 73 -3.72 -10.93 2.59
CA ARG A 73 -4.62 -10.28 1.60
C ARG A 73 -5.45 -9.16 2.22
N SER A 74 -6.00 -9.35 3.40
CA SER A 74 -6.78 -8.33 4.09
C SER A 74 -5.95 -7.07 4.34
N TYR A 75 -4.73 -7.22 4.83
CA TYR A 75 -3.81 -6.09 5.02
C TYR A 75 -3.39 -5.44 3.69
N ALA A 76 -3.02 -6.23 2.69
CA ALA A 76 -2.63 -5.70 1.37
C ALA A 76 -3.76 -4.94 0.68
N GLN A 77 -4.99 -5.46 0.74
CA GLN A 77 -6.16 -4.78 0.19
C GLN A 77 -6.42 -3.47 0.93
N LEU A 78 -6.36 -3.48 2.27
CA LEU A 78 -6.58 -2.27 3.05
C LEU A 78 -5.52 -1.20 2.79
N ILE A 79 -4.24 -1.59 2.70
CA ILE A 79 -3.14 -0.69 2.31
C ILE A 79 -3.41 -0.07 0.94
N SER A 80 -3.88 -0.87 -0.02
CA SER A 80 -4.26 -0.37 -1.34
C SER A 80 -5.42 0.63 -1.28
N ASP A 81 -6.47 0.32 -0.52
CA ASP A 81 -7.62 1.21 -0.32
C ASP A 81 -7.18 2.56 0.29
N VAL A 82 -6.33 2.52 1.31
CA VAL A 82 -5.76 3.71 1.96
C VAL A 82 -4.94 4.55 0.99
N ARG A 83 -4.09 3.92 0.17
CA ARG A 83 -3.32 4.62 -0.89
C ARG A 83 -4.22 5.32 -1.89
N ILE A 84 -5.29 4.65 -2.33
CA ILE A 84 -6.25 5.23 -3.28
C ILE A 84 -6.93 6.45 -2.66
N ALA A 85 -7.34 6.37 -1.39
CA ALA A 85 -7.97 7.49 -0.68
C ALA A 85 -7.01 8.67 -0.44
N GLY A 86 -5.73 8.39 -0.15
CA GLY A 86 -4.68 9.40 -0.09
C GLY A 86 -4.47 10.10 -1.43
N ALA A 87 -4.32 9.33 -2.51
CA ALA A 87 -4.15 9.85 -3.86
C ALA A 87 -5.36 10.67 -4.35
N LEU A 88 -6.58 10.29 -3.97
CA LEU A 88 -7.79 11.07 -4.23
C LEU A 88 -7.69 12.46 -3.56
N SER A 89 -7.22 12.51 -2.32
CA SER A 89 -7.08 13.76 -1.56
C SER A 89 -6.01 14.68 -2.17
N ASP A 90 -4.87 14.12 -2.58
CA ASP A 90 -3.82 14.85 -3.31
C ASP A 90 -4.32 15.41 -4.64
N LYS A 91 -5.05 14.59 -5.41
CA LYS A 91 -5.59 15.01 -6.71
C LYS A 91 -6.66 16.07 -6.57
N ALA A 92 -7.49 15.97 -5.53
CA ALA A 92 -8.43 17.02 -5.19
C ALA A 92 -7.67 18.33 -4.91
N ALA A 93 -6.63 18.31 -4.05
CA ALA A 93 -5.83 19.49 -3.71
C ALA A 93 -5.16 20.15 -4.94
N GLU A 94 -4.71 19.33 -5.90
CA GLU A 94 -4.16 19.80 -7.17
C GLU A 94 -5.22 20.52 -8.02
N LEU A 95 -6.43 19.97 -8.12
CA LEU A 95 -7.52 20.55 -8.92
C LEU A 95 -7.96 21.93 -8.42
N TYR A 96 -7.94 22.16 -7.11
CA TYR A 96 -8.18 23.51 -6.53
C TYR A 96 -7.14 24.54 -6.98
N GLY A 97 -5.91 24.12 -7.24
CA GLY A 97 -4.86 25.00 -7.77
C GLY A 97 -5.03 25.32 -9.25
N ILE A 98 -5.71 24.45 -10.01
CA ILE A 98 -5.84 24.55 -11.47
C ILE A 98 -7.15 25.24 -11.86
N ALA A 99 -8.24 24.97 -11.15
CA ALA A 99 -9.59 25.44 -11.48
C ALA A 99 -10.32 25.98 -10.24
N PRO A 100 -9.87 27.12 -9.70
CA PRO A 100 -10.46 27.72 -8.49
C PRO A 100 -11.93 28.13 -8.69
N ASP A 101 -12.33 28.51 -9.90
CA ASP A 101 -13.71 28.92 -10.20
C ASP A 101 -14.71 27.76 -10.08
N SER A 102 -14.23 26.50 -10.05
CA SER A 102 -15.04 25.29 -9.85
C SER A 102 -14.94 24.72 -8.42
N ALA A 103 -14.27 25.45 -7.51
CA ALA A 103 -13.97 25.01 -6.14
C ALA A 103 -15.22 24.54 -5.38
N SER A 104 -16.33 25.26 -5.49
CA SER A 104 -17.61 24.92 -4.84
C SER A 104 -18.14 23.54 -5.22
N THR A 105 -18.11 23.23 -6.52
CA THR A 105 -18.57 21.94 -7.06
C THR A 105 -17.64 20.81 -6.62
N PHE A 106 -16.33 21.04 -6.70
CA PHE A 106 -15.32 20.10 -6.25
C PHE A 106 -15.39 19.83 -4.75
N THR A 107 -15.73 20.83 -3.92
CA THR A 107 -15.76 20.70 -2.46
C THR A 107 -16.78 19.67 -2.05
N THR A 108 -17.99 19.79 -2.58
CA THR A 108 -19.08 18.88 -2.26
C THR A 108 -18.79 17.46 -2.75
N MET A 109 -18.28 17.33 -3.98
CA MET A 109 -17.95 16.03 -4.58
C MET A 109 -16.84 15.31 -3.78
N PHE A 110 -15.68 15.95 -3.62
CA PHE A 110 -14.54 15.33 -2.92
C PHE A 110 -14.83 15.10 -1.44
N ALA A 111 -15.61 15.95 -0.77
CA ALA A 111 -16.00 15.71 0.61
C ALA A 111 -16.83 14.44 0.76
N ASN A 112 -17.72 14.17 -0.19
CA ASN A 112 -18.54 12.96 -0.17
C ASN A 112 -17.74 11.71 -0.55
N ASP A 113 -16.86 11.81 -1.54
CA ASP A 113 -16.00 10.70 -1.96
C ASP A 113 -15.03 10.30 -0.83
N ILE A 114 -14.33 11.28 -0.24
CA ILE A 114 -13.44 11.04 0.91
C ILE A 114 -14.24 10.51 2.11
N GLN A 115 -15.47 10.99 2.32
CA GLN A 115 -16.34 10.47 3.37
C GLN A 115 -16.66 8.98 3.19
N SER A 116 -16.98 8.58 1.97
CA SER A 116 -17.25 7.20 1.60
C SER A 116 -16.01 6.32 1.81
N GLU A 117 -14.85 6.78 1.32
CA GLU A 117 -13.59 6.05 1.43
C GLU A 117 -13.16 5.87 2.89
N TYR A 118 -13.18 6.92 3.72
CA TYR A 118 -12.80 6.77 5.13
C TYR A 118 -13.76 5.81 5.86
N SER A 119 -15.06 5.85 5.54
CA SER A 119 -16.05 4.97 6.19
C SER A 119 -15.80 3.51 5.82
N ARG A 120 -15.47 3.23 4.56
CA ARG A 120 -15.07 1.90 4.09
C ARG A 120 -13.79 1.43 4.78
N ILE A 121 -12.75 2.26 4.80
CA ILE A 121 -11.45 1.96 5.43
C ILE A 121 -11.62 1.71 6.93
N SER A 122 -12.40 2.53 7.62
CA SER A 122 -12.72 2.36 9.05
C SER A 122 -13.41 1.02 9.32
N SER A 123 -14.36 0.63 8.48
CA SER A 123 -15.03 -0.66 8.58
C SER A 123 -14.04 -1.81 8.37
N SER A 124 -13.21 -1.73 7.32
CA SER A 124 -12.17 -2.73 7.04
C SER A 124 -11.16 -2.88 8.19
N ILE A 125 -10.72 -1.77 8.80
CA ILE A 125 -9.84 -1.79 9.98
C ILE A 125 -10.52 -2.50 11.15
N SER A 126 -11.80 -2.22 11.40
CA SER A 126 -12.55 -2.87 12.51
C SER A 126 -12.72 -4.39 12.33
N GLN A 127 -12.60 -4.87 11.10
CA GLN A 127 -12.70 -6.29 10.74
C GLN A 127 -11.34 -6.98 10.61
N LEU A 128 -10.23 -6.24 10.75
CA LEU A 128 -8.91 -6.84 10.67
C LEU A 128 -8.70 -7.83 11.83
N PRO A 129 -8.31 -9.08 11.54
CA PRO A 129 -7.86 -9.98 12.59
C PRO A 129 -6.58 -9.44 13.22
N SER A 130 -6.36 -9.74 14.49
CA SER A 130 -5.05 -9.58 15.17
C SER A 130 -4.49 -8.15 15.31
N LEU A 131 -5.33 -7.11 15.29
CA LEU A 131 -4.90 -5.80 15.77
C LEU A 131 -4.86 -5.81 17.31
N ASP A 132 -3.76 -5.35 17.89
CA ASP A 132 -3.76 -5.03 19.31
C ASP A 132 -4.55 -3.73 19.59
N VAL A 133 -4.93 -3.53 20.86
CA VAL A 133 -5.75 -2.38 21.28
C VAL A 133 -5.05 -1.04 20.99
N SER A 134 -3.72 -0.99 21.08
CA SER A 134 -2.93 0.21 20.82
C SER A 134 -2.88 0.52 19.33
N GLU A 135 -2.62 -0.46 18.48
CA GLU A 135 -2.56 -0.34 17.02
C GLU A 135 -3.93 0.06 16.45
N GLN A 136 -4.98 -0.58 16.94
CA GLN A 136 -6.35 -0.18 16.62
C GLN A 136 -6.62 1.26 17.07
N GLY A 137 -6.19 1.64 18.28
CA GLY A 137 -6.32 3.01 18.79
C GLY A 137 -5.60 4.05 17.92
N GLN A 138 -4.40 3.75 17.45
CA GLN A 138 -3.63 4.63 16.57
C GLN A 138 -4.32 4.82 15.22
N LEU A 139 -4.76 3.74 14.58
CA LEU A 139 -5.49 3.78 13.31
C LEU A 139 -6.81 4.56 13.45
N GLN A 140 -7.56 4.32 14.53
CA GLN A 140 -8.82 5.02 14.80
C GLN A 140 -8.62 6.51 15.09
N ALA A 141 -7.53 6.89 15.77
CA ALA A 141 -7.20 8.30 15.99
C ALA A 141 -6.96 9.02 14.65
N LYS A 142 -6.20 8.41 13.73
CA LYS A 142 -5.96 8.95 12.38
C LYS A 142 -7.26 9.10 11.58
N LEU A 143 -8.12 8.08 11.61
CA LEU A 143 -9.44 8.14 10.96
C LEU A 143 -10.36 9.21 11.57
N SER A 144 -10.31 9.43 12.89
CA SER A 144 -11.07 10.50 13.53
C SER A 144 -10.62 11.87 13.03
N ILE A 145 -9.31 12.07 12.86
CA ILE A 145 -8.77 13.32 12.28
C ILE A 145 -9.28 13.50 10.86
N ILE A 146 -9.26 12.46 10.02
CA ILE A 146 -9.80 12.53 8.65
C ILE A 146 -11.29 12.91 8.65
N ARG A 147 -12.10 12.27 9.50
CA ARG A 147 -13.52 12.59 9.64
C ARG A 147 -13.73 14.05 10.01
N ASP A 148 -12.97 14.56 10.97
CA ASP A 148 -13.10 15.94 11.44
C ASP A 148 -12.64 16.93 10.36
N LEU A 149 -11.56 16.63 9.63
CA LEU A 149 -11.11 17.39 8.47
C LEU A 149 -12.14 17.41 7.32
N VAL A 150 -12.80 16.28 7.03
CA VAL A 150 -13.88 16.22 6.04
C VAL A 150 -15.06 17.09 6.47
N ARG A 151 -15.42 17.07 7.76
CA ARG A 151 -16.46 17.95 8.30
C ARG A 151 -16.07 19.42 8.15
N ASP A 152 -14.82 19.76 8.48
CA ASP A 152 -14.31 21.12 8.37
C ASP A 152 -14.29 21.58 6.91
N MET A 153 -13.96 20.69 5.97
CA MET A 153 -14.03 20.97 4.53
C MET A 153 -15.46 21.26 4.06
N LYS A 154 -16.45 20.51 4.57
CA LYS A 154 -17.88 20.74 4.24
C LYS A 154 -18.41 22.06 4.75
N ASN A 155 -17.84 22.55 5.85
CA ASN A 155 -18.23 23.81 6.50
C ASN A 155 -17.32 24.99 6.11
N ALA A 156 -16.25 24.75 5.35
CA ALA A 156 -15.34 25.79 4.91
C ALA A 156 -16.04 26.73 3.92
N ASP A 157 -15.61 27.99 3.94
CA ASP A 157 -15.93 28.92 2.87
C ASP A 157 -15.39 28.36 1.54
N GLN A 158 -16.28 28.15 0.57
CA GLN A 158 -15.93 27.52 -0.71
C GLN A 158 -15.00 28.40 -1.55
N ASP A 159 -14.95 29.69 -1.24
CA ASP A 159 -14.04 30.65 -1.87
C ASP A 159 -12.66 30.67 -1.18
N ASP A 160 -12.53 30.06 0.01
CA ASP A 160 -11.23 29.87 0.70
C ASP A 160 -10.51 28.61 0.20
N VAL A 161 -10.16 28.67 -1.08
CA VAL A 161 -9.40 27.63 -1.81
C VAL A 161 -8.12 27.23 -1.07
N LYS A 162 -7.45 28.17 -0.39
CA LYS A 162 -6.22 27.90 0.36
C LYS A 162 -6.49 27.03 1.57
N ASN A 163 -7.54 27.32 2.33
CA ASN A 163 -7.92 26.51 3.48
C ASN A 163 -8.38 25.12 3.05
N ILE A 164 -9.19 25.00 2.00
CA ILE A 164 -9.64 23.70 1.47
C ILE A 164 -8.45 22.85 1.01
N LYS A 165 -7.50 23.45 0.28
CA LYS A 165 -6.27 22.75 -0.13
C LYS A 165 -5.48 22.24 1.07
N ARG A 166 -5.28 23.09 2.09
CA ARG A 166 -4.58 22.69 3.33
C ARG A 166 -5.28 21.53 4.04
N ILE A 167 -6.61 21.51 4.05
CA ILE A 167 -7.40 20.41 4.62
C ILE A 167 -7.15 19.12 3.83
N LEU A 168 -7.20 19.17 2.50
CA LEU A 168 -6.95 18.01 1.63
C LEU A 168 -5.52 17.45 1.77
N ASP A 169 -4.51 18.33 1.81
CA ASP A 169 -3.11 17.94 2.07
C ASP A 169 -2.97 17.24 3.43
N SER A 170 -3.70 17.74 4.45
CA SER A 170 -3.73 17.14 5.79
C SER A 170 -4.40 15.76 5.78
N ILE A 171 -5.49 15.58 5.03
CA ILE A 171 -6.16 14.29 4.85
C ILE A 171 -5.22 13.29 4.17
N SER A 172 -4.54 13.69 3.09
CA SER A 172 -3.55 12.84 2.41
C SER A 172 -2.42 12.38 3.34
N THR A 173 -1.92 13.31 4.16
CA THR A 173 -0.91 13.00 5.18
C THR A 173 -1.43 11.94 6.18
N GLN A 174 -2.67 12.06 6.65
CA GLN A 174 -3.24 11.06 7.57
C GLN A 174 -3.39 9.68 6.90
N TYR A 175 -3.75 9.62 5.62
CA TYR A 175 -3.78 8.34 4.89
C TYR A 175 -2.38 7.75 4.72
N SER A 176 -1.36 8.56 4.46
CA SER A 176 0.03 8.10 4.38
C SER A 176 0.53 7.54 5.72
N ASP A 177 0.14 8.16 6.84
CA ASP A 177 0.43 7.65 8.18
C ASP A 177 -0.25 6.29 8.42
N ILE A 178 -1.54 6.15 8.04
CA ILE A 178 -2.29 4.89 8.15
C ILE A 178 -1.61 3.80 7.30
N GLU A 179 -1.20 4.12 6.08
CA GLU A 179 -0.49 3.19 5.19
C GLU A 179 0.80 2.67 5.84
N SER A 180 1.56 3.57 6.45
CA SER A 180 2.82 3.24 7.12
C SER A 180 2.59 2.28 8.29
N ILE A 181 1.62 2.59 9.16
CA ILE A 181 1.24 1.73 10.29
C ILE A 181 0.80 0.34 9.80
N LEU A 182 -0.07 0.27 8.79
CA LEU A 182 -0.54 -1.00 8.23
C LEU A 182 0.58 -1.81 7.56
N SER A 183 1.54 -1.14 6.93
CA SER A 183 2.70 -1.78 6.31
C SER A 183 3.63 -2.37 7.38
N GLU A 184 3.90 -1.63 8.46
CA GLU A 184 4.68 -2.11 9.60
C GLU A 184 3.99 -3.27 10.34
N LEU A 185 2.66 -3.23 10.46
CA LEU A 185 1.86 -4.33 11.00
C LEU A 185 2.02 -5.60 10.16
N LEU A 186 1.85 -5.46 8.83
CA LEU A 186 2.01 -6.57 7.91
C LEU A 186 3.44 -7.14 7.99
N GLU A 187 4.46 -6.28 8.04
CA GLU A 187 5.85 -6.71 8.19
C GLU A 187 6.07 -7.46 9.51
N ARG A 188 5.56 -6.96 10.64
CA ARG A 188 5.65 -7.65 11.94
C ARG A 188 4.94 -8.99 11.94
N ILE A 189 3.77 -9.11 11.30
CA ILE A 189 3.09 -10.39 11.13
C ILE A 189 3.99 -11.36 10.35
N LEU A 190 4.59 -10.90 9.26
CA LEU A 190 5.50 -11.74 8.46
C LEU A 190 6.75 -12.16 9.25
N VAL A 191 7.35 -11.26 10.05
CA VAL A 191 8.56 -11.52 10.85
C VAL A 191 8.29 -12.38 12.09
N SER A 192 7.18 -12.16 12.81
CA SER A 192 6.85 -12.94 14.02
C SER A 192 6.61 -14.43 13.72
N LEU A 193 6.21 -14.74 12.48
CA LEU A 193 6.11 -16.10 11.97
C LEU A 193 7.48 -16.75 11.72
N GLU A 194 8.52 -15.96 11.45
CA GLU A 194 9.89 -16.46 11.33
C GLU A 194 10.49 -16.83 12.70
N LEU A 195 10.08 -16.13 13.76
CA LEU A 195 10.61 -16.31 15.13
C LEU A 195 9.92 -17.44 15.90
N SER A 196 8.63 -17.69 15.68
CA SER A 196 7.84 -18.72 16.40
C SER A 196 8.20 -20.18 16.03
N GLN A 197 9.28 -20.38 15.28
CA GLN A 197 9.71 -21.67 14.72
C GLN A 197 11.17 -22.02 15.02
N ARG A 198 11.80 -21.24 15.91
CA ARG A 198 13.03 -21.61 16.61
C ARG A 198 12.66 -22.26 17.94
#